data_AF-A0A3R5VPX2-F1
#
_entry.id   AF-A0A3R5VPX2-F1
#
_cell.length_a   1.000
_cell.length_b   1.000
_cell.length_c   1.000
_cell.angle_alpha   90.00
_cell.angle_beta   90.00
_cell.angle_gamma   90.00
#
_symmetry.space_group_name_H-M   'P 1'
#
loop_
_entity.id
_entity.type
_entity.pdbx_description
1 polymer ?
#
loop_
_entity_poly.entity_id
_entity_poly.type
_entity_poly.pdbx_seq_one_letter_code
_entity_poly.pdbx_strand_id
1 'polypeptide(L)'
;RETNMHVVSFAYSHIKSLTRSMAPDYMHVAAAANVAIRMLSPKLDRLSYYFSRATHFDVYISPLMVGAAGSAYWINDASTILPRAIVAKARA
;
A
#
# COMPACT_ATOMS: atom_id res chain seq x y z
N ARG A 1 -7.62 18.43 -0.84
CA ARG A 1 -6.28 18.35 -1.47
C ARG A 1 -5.27 18.28 -0.34
N GLU A 2 -4.53 17.18 -0.22
CA GLU A 2 -3.52 17.00 0.82
C GLU A 2 -2.21 17.69 0.42
N THR A 3 -1.52 18.31 1.38
CA THR A 3 -0.25 19.03 1.16
C THR A 3 0.94 18.28 1.72
N ASN A 4 0.74 17.42 2.73
CA ASN A 4 1.80 16.64 3.34
C ASN A 4 2.23 15.49 2.42
N MET A 5 3.44 15.55 1.87
CA MET A 5 3.97 14.55 0.95
C MET A 5 4.13 13.16 1.57
N HIS A 6 4.37 13.06 2.88
CA HIS A 6 4.41 11.76 3.56
C HIS A 6 3.04 11.09 3.55
N VAL A 7 1.97 11.85 3.85
CA VAL A 7 0.59 11.35 3.83
C VAL A 7 0.18 10.97 2.41
N VAL A 8 0.50 11.82 1.43
CA VAL A 8 0.20 11.55 0.01
C VAL A 8 0.90 10.30 -0.49
N SER A 9 2.21 10.15 -0.20
CA SER A 9 2.99 8.98 -0.63
C SER A 9 2.50 7.70 0.04
N PHE A 10 2.17 7.76 1.33
CA PHE A 10 1.63 6.64 2.08
C PHE A 10 0.30 6.16 1.50
N ALA A 11 -0.67 7.08 1.35
CA ALA A 11 -1.98 6.75 0.82
C ALA A 11 -1.91 6.21 -0.61
N TYR A 12 -1.13 6.88 -1.48
CA TYR A 12 -0.96 6.46 -2.88
C TYR A 12 -0.33 5.07 -2.99
N SER A 13 0.77 4.81 -2.27
CA SER A 13 1.44 3.50 -2.28
C SER A 13 0.57 2.40 -1.69
N HIS A 14 -0.23 2.70 -0.66
CA HIS A 14 -1.18 1.75 -0.10
C HIS A 14 -2.25 1.36 -1.13
N ILE A 15 -2.93 2.34 -1.71
CA ILE A 15 -3.96 2.11 -2.74
C ILE A 15 -3.35 1.34 -3.92
N LYS A 16 -2.16 1.76 -4.37
CA LYS A 16 -1.46 1.10 -5.49
C LYS A 16 -1.10 -0.35 -5.20
N SER A 17 -0.69 -0.69 -3.98
CA SER A 17 -0.39 -2.08 -3.65
C SER A 17 -1.64 -2.95 -3.56
N LEU A 18 -2.75 -2.40 -3.07
CA LEU A 18 -4.04 -3.10 -3.01
C LEU A 18 -4.62 -3.41 -4.40
N THR A 19 -4.28 -2.66 -5.45
CA THR A 19 -4.78 -2.97 -6.81
C THR A 19 -4.32 -4.33 -7.34
N ARG A 20 -3.24 -4.88 -6.76
CA ARG A 20 -2.63 -6.16 -7.15
C ARG A 20 -3.03 -7.33 -6.25
N SER A 21 -3.88 -7.08 -5.27
CA SER A 21 -4.36 -8.10 -4.35
C SER A 21 -5.22 -9.14 -5.09
N MET A 22 -4.90 -10.41 -4.88
CA MET A 22 -5.62 -11.56 -5.46
C MET A 22 -6.37 -12.37 -4.40
N ALA A 23 -6.27 -11.98 -3.12
CA ALA A 23 -7.02 -12.63 -2.06
C ALA A 23 -8.54 -12.41 -2.24
N PRO A 24 -9.38 -13.45 -2.08
CA PRO A 24 -10.83 -13.34 -2.21
C PRO A 24 -11.44 -12.24 -1.33
N ASP A 25 -10.99 -12.13 -0.08
CA ASP A 25 -11.47 -11.14 0.89
C ASP A 25 -11.19 -9.69 0.46
N TYR A 26 -10.18 -9.49 -0.38
CA TYR A 26 -9.75 -8.17 -0.85
C TYR A 26 -10.24 -7.85 -2.26
N MET A 27 -10.98 -8.73 -2.92
CA MET A 27 -11.41 -8.54 -4.31
C MET A 27 -12.17 -7.20 -4.52
N HIS A 28 -13.10 -6.87 -3.62
CA HIS A 28 -13.82 -5.60 -3.68
C HIS A 28 -12.92 -4.38 -3.42
N VAL A 29 -11.96 -4.52 -2.50
CA VAL A 29 -10.98 -3.48 -2.16
C VAL A 29 -10.04 -3.25 -3.34
N ALA A 30 -9.56 -4.31 -3.99
CA ALA A 30 -8.71 -4.25 -5.18
C ALA A 30 -9.44 -3.58 -6.35
N ALA A 31 -10.72 -3.89 -6.55
CA ALA A 31 -11.54 -3.22 -7.57
C ALA A 31 -11.71 -1.72 -7.28
N ALA A 32 -12.06 -1.35 -6.04
CA ALA A 32 -12.16 0.04 -5.62
C ALA A 32 -10.81 0.78 -5.75
N ALA A 33 -9.71 0.14 -5.36
CA ALA A 33 -8.37 0.69 -5.47
C ALA A 33 -7.96 0.92 -6.94
N ASN A 34 -8.35 0.03 -7.86
CA ASN A 34 -8.12 0.19 -9.30
C ASN A 34 -8.87 1.39 -9.89
N VAL A 35 -10.04 1.73 -9.37
CA VAL A 35 -10.75 2.97 -9.75
C VAL A 35 -10.08 4.18 -9.10
N ALA A 36 -9.80 4.11 -7.80
CA ALA A 36 -9.18 5.20 -7.05
C ALA A 36 -7.83 5.62 -7.63
N ILE A 37 -6.97 4.66 -8.00
CA ILE A 37 -5.64 4.98 -8.55
C ILE A 37 -5.70 5.76 -9.86
N ARG A 38 -6.78 5.58 -10.66
CA ARG A 38 -7.01 6.32 -11.91
C ARG A 38 -7.47 7.76 -11.67
N MET A 39 -8.08 8.02 -10.52
CA MET A 39 -8.45 9.38 -10.09
C MET A 39 -7.25 10.14 -9.51
N LEU A 40 -6.18 9.44 -9.13
CA LEU A 40 -4.97 10.00 -8.58
C LEU A 40 -3.95 10.33 -9.68
N SER A 41 -3.06 11.27 -9.41
CA SER A 41 -2.03 11.67 -10.37
C SER A 41 -0.93 10.62 -10.48
N PRO A 42 -0.54 10.18 -11.70
CA PRO A 42 0.56 9.23 -11.89
C PRO A 42 1.92 9.80 -11.45
N LYS A 43 2.03 11.12 -11.23
CA LYS A 43 3.24 11.75 -10.69
C LYS A 43 3.60 11.23 -9.30
N LEU A 44 2.61 10.77 -8.53
CA LEU A 44 2.82 10.22 -7.19
C LEU A 44 3.63 8.91 -7.21
N ASP A 45 3.73 8.25 -8.36
CA ASP A 45 4.56 7.06 -8.50
C ASP A 45 6.06 7.35 -8.51
N ARG A 46 6.43 8.60 -8.78
CA ARG A 46 7.81 9.08 -8.82
C ARG A 46 8.29 9.62 -7.47
N LEU A 47 7.45 9.56 -6.43
CA LEU A 47 7.84 9.95 -5.08
C LEU A 47 8.97 9.05 -4.58
N SER A 48 10.00 9.68 -4.02
CA SER A 48 11.18 8.98 -3.52
C SER A 48 10.86 8.13 -2.28
N TYR A 49 11.71 7.13 -2.02
CA TYR A 49 11.64 6.26 -0.85
C TYR A 49 11.83 7.00 0.49
N TYR A 50 12.24 8.27 0.47
CA TYR A 50 12.31 9.12 1.65
C TYR A 50 10.92 9.43 2.26
N PHE A 51 9.83 9.29 1.50
CA PHE A 51 8.48 9.48 2.03
C PHE A 51 7.89 8.20 2.62
N SER A 52 6.88 8.37 3.48
CA SER A 52 6.16 7.26 4.08
C SER A 52 5.53 6.36 3.01
N ARG A 53 5.55 5.04 3.23
CA ARG A 53 5.15 4.05 2.24
C ARG A 53 4.39 2.89 2.86
N ALA A 54 3.44 2.36 2.11
CA ALA A 54 2.69 1.17 2.47
C ALA A 54 2.78 0.15 1.32
N THR A 55 3.04 -1.10 1.67
CA THR A 55 3.02 -2.22 0.74
C THR A 55 2.11 -3.32 1.26
N HIS A 56 1.41 -3.97 0.35
CA HIS A 56 0.56 -5.12 0.59
C HIS A 56 0.86 -6.18 -0.46
N PHE A 57 1.03 -7.42 -0.01
CA PHE A 57 1.26 -8.58 -0.84
C PHE A 57 0.38 -9.73 -0.34
N ASP A 58 -0.22 -10.46 -1.27
CA ASP A 58 -0.95 -11.66 -0.94
C ASP A 58 -0.66 -12.78 -1.94
N VAL A 59 -0.95 -14.00 -1.48
CA VAL A 59 -0.92 -15.22 -2.27
C VAL A 59 -2.15 -16.02 -1.87
N TYR A 60 -2.85 -16.57 -2.86
CA TYR A 60 -4.01 -17.42 -2.63
C TYR A 60 -3.95 -18.66 -3.52
N ILE A 61 -4.16 -19.83 -2.94
CA ILE A 61 -4.15 -21.13 -3.62
C ILE A 61 -5.59 -21.64 -3.68
N SER A 62 -6.27 -21.40 -4.81
CA SER A 62 -7.69 -21.72 -4.99
C SER A 62 -8.08 -23.18 -4.70
N PRO A 63 -7.31 -24.20 -5.15
CA PRO A 63 -7.66 -25.60 -4.86
C PRO A 63 -7.63 -25.97 -3.38
N LEU A 64 -6.82 -25.27 -2.58
CA LEU A 64 -6.69 -25.51 -1.14
C LEU A 64 -7.55 -24.57 -0.31
N MET A 65 -8.09 -23.51 -0.92
CA MET A 65 -8.77 -22.42 -0.24
C MET A 65 -7.93 -21.78 0.89
N VAL A 66 -6.61 -21.79 0.75
CA VAL A 66 -5.65 -21.20 1.70
C VAL A 66 -4.99 -20.00 1.05
N GLY A 67 -4.75 -18.96 1.84
CA GLY A 67 -3.98 -17.81 1.40
C GLY A 67 -3.13 -17.25 2.52
N ALA A 68 -2.18 -16.39 2.16
CA ALA A 68 -1.42 -15.60 3.12
C ALA A 68 -1.31 -14.19 2.58
N ALA A 69 -1.26 -13.21 3.48
CA ALA A 69 -0.98 -11.84 3.11
C ALA A 69 -0.02 -11.18 4.11
N GLY A 70 0.86 -10.35 3.57
CA GLY A 70 1.79 -9.52 4.31
C GLY A 70 1.58 -8.05 3.96
N SER A 71 1.63 -7.19 4.97
CA SER A 71 1.65 -5.74 4.80
C SER A 71 2.84 -5.16 5.57
N ALA A 72 3.47 -4.15 5.00
CA ALA A 72 4.52 -3.39 5.67
C ALA A 72 4.30 -1.88 5.47
N TYR A 73 4.53 -1.13 6.55
CA TYR A 73 4.28 0.30 6.63
C TYR A 73 5.54 0.98 7.15
N TRP A 74 6.14 1.85 6.33
CA TRP A 74 7.23 2.74 6.70
C TRP A 74 6.65 4.13 6.93
N ILE A 75 6.78 4.64 8.14
CA ILE A 75 6.35 5.98 8.51
C ILE A 75 7.60 6.83 8.71
N ASN A 76 7.82 7.75 7.77
CA ASN A 76 8.94 8.68 7.80
C ASN A 76 8.47 10.05 8.29
N ASP A 77 9.40 10.81 8.84
CA ASP A 77 9.22 12.21 9.24
C ASP A 77 10.10 13.10 8.36
N ALA A 78 9.72 14.37 8.20
CA ALA A 78 10.50 15.33 7.43
C ALA A 78 11.80 15.74 8.17
N SER A 79 11.88 15.45 9.48
CA SER A 79 12.99 15.85 10.34
C SER A 79 14.17 14.88 10.34
N THR A 80 14.02 13.64 9.84
CA THR A 80 15.04 12.60 9.97
C THR A 80 15.11 11.69 8.75
N ILE A 81 16.31 11.21 8.41
CA ILE A 81 16.53 10.20 7.35
C ILE A 81 16.03 8.82 7.79
N LEU A 82 16.05 8.55 9.10
CA LEU A 82 15.54 7.30 9.66
C LEU A 82 14.01 7.31 9.76
N PRO A 83 13.36 6.17 9.47
CA PRO A 83 11.92 6.03 9.66
C PRO A 83 11.56 6.20 11.13
N ARG A 84 10.47 6.93 11.39
CA ARG A 84 9.91 7.13 12.72
C ARG A 84 9.26 5.86 13.26
N ALA A 85 8.64 5.08 12.38
CA ALA A 85 8.10 3.77 12.72
C ALA A 85 8.12 2.83 11.51
N ILE A 86 8.31 1.54 11.78
CA ILE A 86 8.10 0.47 10.82
C ILE A 86 7.13 -0.51 11.44
N VAL A 87 6.04 -0.81 10.74
CA VAL A 87 5.02 -1.76 11.18
C VAL A 87 4.87 -2.83 10.11
N ALA A 88 4.94 -4.09 10.52
CA ALA A 88 4.67 -5.24 9.66
C ALA A 88 3.47 -6.02 10.21
N LYS A 89 2.64 -6.52 9.30
CA LYS A 89 1.49 -7.36 9.61
C LYS A 89 1.53 -8.57 8.68
N ALA A 90 1.30 -9.75 9.24
CA ALA A 90 1.08 -10.97 8.48
C ALA A 90 -0.29 -11.57 8.84
N ARG A 91 -0.93 -12.21 7.87
CA ARG A 91 -2.11 -13.07 8.05
C ARG A 91 -1.95 -14.31 7.17
N ALA A 92 -2.46 -15.45 7.63
CA ALA A 92 -2.55 -16.70 6.91
C ALA A 92 -3.93 -17.33 7.19
#